data_AF-A0A0S8HPP8-F1
#
_entry.id   AF-A0A0S8HPP8-F1
#
_cell.length_a   1.000
_cell.length_b   1.000
_cell.length_c   1.000
_cell.angle_alpha   90.00
_cell.angle_beta   90.00
_cell.angle_gamma   90.00
#
_symmetry.space_group_name_H-M   'P 1'
#
loop_
_entity.id
_entity.type
_entity.pdbx_description
1 polymer ?
#
loop_
_entity_poly.entity_id
_entity_poly.type
_entity_poly.pdbx_seq_one_letter_code
_entity_poly.pdbx_strand_id
1 'polypeptide(L)'
;MVYDNDGGAYSAVPVVTGLDFAAGLGFDSAGDLIYQQAATYSFIGEVYRLGVTEQGGGLSFATPELLATGLVAAYDLAVDGEDDVFVTGSGGVYELDRDGGGGFTGTATLFDAHGFSTEIAFVAGAGPFQPGAGYDGGHLTFVPEYASVFLTDVTTVPEPVMLCLLAFGAMPALTRRGPSRRRGAGARGGEQRWGE
;
A
#
# COMPACT_ATOMS: atom_id res chain seq x y z
N MET A 1 -12.62 36.75 -1.42
CA MET A 1 -14.06 36.59 -1.15
C MET A 1 -14.49 35.39 -1.98
N VAL A 2 -15.00 34.34 -1.33
CA VAL A 2 -15.53 33.16 -2.04
C VAL A 2 -17.03 33.40 -2.20
N TYR A 3 -17.51 33.28 -3.42
CA TYR A 3 -18.93 33.41 -3.73
C TYR A 3 -19.48 32.00 -3.94
N ASP A 4 -20.64 31.69 -3.37
CA ASP A 4 -21.37 30.52 -3.81
C ASP A 4 -22.06 30.79 -5.16
N ASN A 5 -22.71 29.77 -5.69
CA ASN A 5 -23.47 29.88 -6.93
C ASN A 5 -24.70 30.81 -6.81
N ASP A 6 -25.08 31.22 -5.60
CA ASP A 6 -26.25 32.05 -5.29
C ASP A 6 -25.88 33.52 -4.97
N GLY A 7 -24.61 33.89 -5.07
CA GLY A 7 -24.11 35.26 -4.85
C GLY A 7 -23.96 35.65 -3.39
N GLY A 8 -24.03 34.69 -2.47
CA GLY A 8 -23.71 34.88 -1.05
C GLY A 8 -22.21 35.17 -0.86
N ALA A 9 -21.88 36.27 -0.18
CA ALA A 9 -20.49 36.54 0.19
C ALA A 9 -20.10 35.73 1.43
N TYR A 10 -19.20 34.77 1.26
CA TYR A 10 -18.63 34.02 2.38
C TYR A 10 -17.25 34.58 2.76
N SER A 11 -17.01 34.60 4.07
CA SER A 11 -15.67 34.85 4.62
C SER A 11 -14.96 33.51 4.78
N ALA A 12 -13.94 33.27 3.97
CA ALA A 12 -13.03 32.16 4.18
C ALA A 12 -12.06 32.52 5.32
N VAL A 13 -11.95 31.66 6.31
CA VAL A 13 -10.94 31.76 7.38
C VAL A 13 -9.91 30.67 7.14
N PRO A 14 -8.61 31.02 7.02
CA PRO A 14 -7.56 30.01 6.91
C PRO A 14 -7.57 29.09 8.14
N VAL A 15 -7.63 27.79 7.89
CA VAL A 15 -7.62 26.76 8.95
C VAL A 15 -6.18 26.42 9.34
N VAL A 16 -5.28 26.38 8.36
CA VAL A 16 -3.85 26.21 8.56
C VAL A 16 -3.15 27.45 7.99
N THR A 17 -2.13 27.94 8.69
CA THR A 17 -1.36 29.13 8.30
C THR A 17 0.14 28.87 8.41
N GLY A 18 0.94 29.70 7.74
CA GLY A 18 2.41 29.55 7.76
C GLY A 18 2.92 28.38 6.92
N LEU A 19 2.14 27.91 5.95
CA LEU A 19 2.57 26.91 4.97
C LEU A 19 3.51 27.58 3.96
N ASP A 20 4.66 26.96 3.73
CA ASP A 20 5.64 27.40 2.73
C ASP A 20 5.20 26.94 1.33
N PHE A 21 5.35 25.63 1.06
CA PHE A 21 4.86 24.95 -0.12
C PHE A 21 3.93 23.82 0.30
N ALA A 22 2.61 24.00 0.16
CA ALA A 22 1.66 22.92 0.37
C ALA A 22 1.35 22.23 -0.96
N ALA A 23 1.44 20.90 -0.99
CA ALA A 23 1.52 20.18 -2.25
C ALA A 23 0.47 19.06 -2.39
N GLY A 24 0.19 18.33 -1.30
CA GLY A 24 -0.82 17.27 -1.27
C GLY A 24 -1.81 17.42 -0.12
N LEU A 25 -3.05 17.01 -0.37
CA LEU A 25 -4.14 16.94 0.61
C LEU A 25 -4.89 15.61 0.45
N GLY A 26 -5.23 14.96 1.56
CA GLY A 26 -6.06 13.77 1.61
C GLY A 26 -6.85 13.71 2.91
N PHE A 27 -7.76 12.75 3.03
CA PHE A 27 -8.52 12.53 4.25
C PHE A 27 -8.33 11.09 4.69
N ASP A 28 -8.16 10.88 5.99
CA ASP A 28 -8.21 9.54 6.57
C ASP A 28 -9.66 9.10 6.85
N SER A 29 -9.82 7.85 7.27
CA SER A 29 -11.10 7.20 7.54
C SER A 29 -11.87 7.83 8.71
N ALA A 30 -11.19 8.57 9.58
CA ALA A 30 -11.80 9.37 10.63
C ALA A 30 -12.36 10.71 10.11
N GLY A 31 -12.01 11.09 8.88
CA GLY A 31 -12.36 12.37 8.27
C GLY A 31 -11.38 13.49 8.63
N ASP A 32 -10.22 13.15 9.20
CA ASP A 32 -9.18 14.13 9.49
C ASP A 32 -8.42 14.48 8.21
N LEU A 33 -8.01 15.74 8.10
CA LEU A 33 -7.25 16.21 6.94
C LEU A 33 -5.79 15.82 7.11
N ILE A 34 -5.28 15.03 6.17
CA ILE A 34 -3.84 14.79 6.00
C ILE A 34 -3.33 15.78 4.96
N TYR A 35 -2.29 16.53 5.29
CA TYR A 35 -1.69 17.46 4.36
C TYR A 35 -0.18 17.42 4.41
N GLN A 36 0.44 17.74 3.28
CA GLN A 36 1.87 17.82 3.14
C GLN A 36 2.30 19.26 2.89
N GLN A 37 3.41 19.63 3.51
CA GLN A 37 4.11 20.86 3.20
C GLN A 37 5.61 20.63 3.00
N ALA A 38 6.29 21.57 2.36
CA ALA A 38 7.73 21.58 2.16
C ALA A 38 8.32 22.93 2.54
N ALA A 39 9.51 22.91 3.13
CA ALA A 39 10.29 24.13 3.32
C ALA A 39 10.77 24.68 1.97
N THR A 40 10.53 25.99 1.73
CA THR A 40 10.71 26.67 0.43
C THR A 40 12.07 26.45 -0.24
N TYR A 41 13.13 26.31 0.54
CA TYR A 41 14.52 26.28 0.01
C TYR A 41 15.18 24.91 0.06
N SER A 42 14.73 24.02 0.95
CA SER A 42 15.31 22.68 1.09
C SER A 42 14.44 21.60 0.47
N PHE A 43 13.16 21.89 0.19
CA PHE A 43 12.15 20.92 -0.23
C PHE A 43 12.06 19.70 0.70
N ILE A 44 12.47 19.88 1.96
CA ILE A 44 12.26 18.87 3.00
C ILE A 44 10.78 18.92 3.37
N GLY A 45 10.12 17.81 3.10
CA GLY A 45 8.71 17.60 3.30
C GLY A 45 8.36 17.19 4.72
N GLU A 46 7.20 17.65 5.14
CA GLU A 46 6.54 17.30 6.39
C GLU A 46 5.09 16.94 6.08
N VAL A 47 4.60 15.91 6.76
CA VAL A 47 3.21 15.48 6.66
C VAL A 47 2.55 15.66 8.01
N TYR A 48 1.35 16.23 7.99
CA TYR A 48 0.58 16.54 9.17
C TYR A 48 -0.81 15.93 9.09
N ARG A 49 -1.35 15.58 10.26
CA ARG A 49 -2.78 15.34 10.46
C ARG A 49 -3.40 16.54 11.13
N LEU A 50 -4.52 17.00 10.62
CA LEU A 50 -5.38 18.01 11.23
C LEU A 50 -6.71 17.37 11.60
N GLY A 51 -6.93 17.21 12.90
CA GLY A 51 -8.20 16.71 13.41
C GLY A 51 -9.38 17.58 12.97
N VAL A 52 -10.41 16.99 12.37
CA VAL A 52 -11.63 17.68 11.93
C VAL A 52 -12.83 17.13 12.69
N THR A 53 -13.63 18.00 13.29
CA THR A 53 -14.85 17.59 13.97
C THR A 53 -16.02 18.46 13.55
N GLU A 54 -17.12 17.85 13.13
CA GLU A 54 -18.37 18.56 12.89
C GLU A 54 -19.17 18.71 14.20
N GLN A 55 -19.54 19.95 14.55
CA GLN A 55 -20.41 20.22 15.69
C GLN A 55 -21.46 21.26 15.33
N GLY A 56 -22.74 20.84 15.29
CA GLY A 56 -23.96 21.64 15.51
C GLY A 56 -24.03 23.06 14.94
N GLY A 57 -23.31 23.37 13.87
CA GLY A 57 -23.10 24.75 13.40
C GLY A 57 -21.82 24.97 12.57
N GLY A 58 -20.90 24.01 12.50
CA GLY A 58 -19.76 24.06 11.59
C GLY A 58 -18.67 23.03 11.89
N LEU A 59 -17.52 23.21 11.22
CA LEU A 59 -16.31 22.43 11.44
C LEU A 59 -15.44 23.07 12.53
N SER A 60 -14.89 22.24 13.40
CA SER A 60 -13.83 22.58 14.34
C SER A 60 -12.56 21.84 13.94
N PHE A 61 -11.42 22.49 14.17
CA PHE A 61 -10.11 21.97 13.77
C PHE A 61 -9.19 21.90 14.98
N ALA A 62 -8.50 20.76 15.14
CA ALA A 62 -7.51 20.57 16.18
C ALA A 62 -6.18 21.29 15.86
N THR A 63 -5.20 21.18 16.76
CA THR A 63 -3.82 21.53 16.42
C THR A 63 -3.26 20.50 15.45
N PRO A 64 -2.56 20.90 14.37
CA PRO A 64 -1.88 19.93 13.50
C PRO A 64 -0.88 19.05 14.27
N GLU A 65 -0.96 17.75 14.04
CA GLU A 65 -0.02 16.73 14.53
C GLU A 65 0.99 16.40 13.42
N LEU A 66 2.28 16.43 13.73
CA LEU A 66 3.33 16.02 12.79
C LEU A 66 3.37 14.49 12.70
N LEU A 67 3.14 13.96 11.50
CA LEU A 67 3.18 12.52 11.24
C LEU A 67 4.55 12.05 10.75
N ALA A 68 5.21 12.87 9.91
CA ALA A 68 6.52 12.58 9.35
C ALA A 68 7.24 13.87 8.96
N THR A 69 8.58 13.84 8.97
CA THR A 69 9.45 14.95 8.56
C THR A 69 10.71 14.39 7.90
N GLY A 70 11.52 15.27 7.29
CA GLY A 70 12.75 14.84 6.62
C GLY A 70 12.51 14.15 5.28
N LEU A 71 11.28 14.22 4.75
CA LEU A 71 10.92 13.58 3.50
C LEU A 71 11.60 14.32 2.36
N VAL A 72 12.37 13.62 1.51
CA VAL A 72 12.91 14.21 0.27
C VAL A 72 11.84 14.22 -0.82
N ALA A 73 10.61 14.56 -0.41
CA ALA A 73 9.38 14.34 -1.12
C ALA A 73 8.31 15.28 -0.56
N ALA A 74 7.82 16.18 -1.41
CA ALA A 74 6.81 17.16 -1.02
C ALA A 74 6.01 17.74 -2.20
N TYR A 75 5.58 16.88 -3.13
CA TYR A 75 4.86 17.34 -4.32
C TYR A 75 3.38 16.98 -4.32
N ASP A 76 3.02 15.83 -3.75
CA ASP A 76 1.64 15.40 -3.58
C ASP A 76 1.55 14.21 -2.61
N LEU A 77 0.36 13.94 -2.10
CA LEU A 77 0.06 12.81 -1.23
C LEU A 77 -1.29 12.17 -1.57
N ALA A 78 -1.42 10.88 -1.27
CA ALA A 78 -2.69 10.17 -1.29
C ALA A 78 -2.86 9.33 -0.02
N VAL A 79 -4.10 9.18 0.43
CA VAL A 79 -4.50 8.34 1.57
C VAL A 79 -5.46 7.27 1.06
N ASP A 80 -5.20 6.00 1.38
CA ASP A 80 -6.07 4.89 0.97
C ASP A 80 -7.16 4.57 2.01
N GLY A 81 -7.89 3.48 1.78
CA GLY A 81 -8.98 3.04 2.66
C GLY A 81 -8.52 2.39 3.97
N GLU A 82 -7.23 2.06 4.09
CA GLU A 82 -6.57 1.54 5.28
C GLU A 82 -5.82 2.65 6.06
N ASP A 83 -5.99 3.90 5.61
CA ASP A 83 -5.32 5.11 6.09
C ASP A 83 -3.81 5.15 5.79
N ASP A 84 -3.29 4.28 4.93
CA ASP A 84 -1.89 4.33 4.53
C ASP A 84 -1.66 5.60 3.70
N VAL A 85 -0.52 6.27 3.97
CA VAL A 85 -0.22 7.58 3.41
C VAL A 85 0.98 7.45 2.48
N PHE A 86 0.74 7.75 1.21
CA PHE A 86 1.76 7.74 0.17
C PHE A 86 2.11 9.17 -0.21
N VAL A 87 3.39 9.45 -0.38
CA VAL A 87 3.91 10.77 -0.74
C VAL A 87 4.84 10.67 -1.95
N THR A 88 4.81 11.69 -2.79
CA THR A 88 5.68 11.76 -3.97
C THR A 88 6.86 12.71 -3.79
N GLY A 89 7.98 12.34 -4.40
CA GLY A 89 9.02 13.31 -4.72
C GLY A 89 10.29 12.72 -5.28
N SER A 90 11.44 13.28 -4.89
CA SER A 90 12.70 12.84 -5.48
C SER A 90 13.00 11.41 -5.04
N GLY A 91 13.32 10.53 -5.99
CA GLY A 91 13.49 9.10 -5.73
C GLY A 91 12.22 8.25 -5.89
N GLY A 92 11.04 8.87 -6.07
CA GLY A 92 9.80 8.18 -6.44
C GLY A 92 8.66 8.35 -5.45
N VAL A 93 7.97 7.26 -5.15
CA VAL A 93 6.84 7.20 -4.22
C VAL A 93 7.30 6.56 -2.91
N TYR A 94 6.91 7.17 -1.79
CA TYR A 94 7.22 6.70 -0.45
C TYR A 94 5.94 6.44 0.33
N GLU A 95 5.97 5.43 1.19
CA GLU A 95 4.90 5.12 2.14
C GLU A 95 5.35 5.55 3.54
N LEU A 96 4.50 6.26 4.28
CA LEU A 96 4.79 6.62 5.67
C LEU A 96 4.74 5.38 6.55
N ASP A 97 5.78 5.20 7.36
CA ASP A 97 5.95 4.01 8.18
C ASP A 97 5.02 4.03 9.41
N ARG A 98 4.48 2.85 9.73
CA ARG A 98 3.63 2.60 10.91
C ARG A 98 4.24 1.54 11.82
N ASP A 99 4.00 1.66 13.12
CA ASP A 99 4.32 0.64 14.09
C ASP A 99 3.28 -0.51 14.08
N GLY A 100 3.53 -1.56 14.87
CA GLY A 100 2.60 -2.70 14.96
C GLY A 100 1.24 -2.38 15.60
N GLY A 101 1.05 -1.15 16.09
CA GLY A 101 -0.23 -0.62 16.59
C GLY A 101 -0.92 0.32 15.60
N GLY A 102 -0.33 0.57 14.42
CA GLY A 102 -0.85 1.47 13.38
C GLY A 102 -0.47 2.94 13.56
N GLY A 103 0.37 3.28 14.55
CA GLY A 103 0.84 4.64 14.77
C GLY A 103 2.00 5.01 13.84
N PHE A 104 1.99 6.23 13.28
CA PHE A 104 3.10 6.70 12.43
C PHE A 104 4.41 6.83 13.22
N THR A 105 5.52 6.38 12.64
CA THR A 105 6.83 6.36 13.30
C THR A 105 7.69 7.58 13.01
N GLY A 106 7.19 8.54 12.22
CA GLY A 106 7.94 9.73 11.82
C GLY A 106 8.84 9.54 10.60
N THR A 107 8.82 8.35 9.97
CA THR A 107 9.68 7.97 8.85
C THR A 107 8.85 7.53 7.65
N ALA A 108 9.50 7.35 6.49
CA ALA A 108 8.89 6.79 5.30
C ALA A 108 9.85 5.85 4.58
N THR A 109 9.31 4.78 4.00
CA THR A 109 10.04 3.80 3.21
C THR A 109 9.77 4.01 1.72
N LEU A 110 10.77 3.78 0.87
CA LEU A 110 10.59 3.84 -0.58
C LEU A 110 9.64 2.72 -1.03
N PHE A 111 8.50 3.10 -1.58
CA PHE A 111 7.49 2.18 -2.09
C PHE A 111 7.79 1.81 -3.55
N ASP A 112 8.02 2.80 -4.40
CA ASP A 112 8.38 2.58 -5.80
C ASP A 112 9.42 3.59 -6.29
N ALA A 113 10.45 3.08 -6.96
CA ALA A 113 11.67 3.82 -7.26
C ALA A 113 11.59 4.51 -8.63
N HIS A 114 11.65 5.85 -8.62
CA HIS A 114 11.68 6.68 -9.84
C HIS A 114 12.73 7.78 -9.72
N GLY A 115 13.07 8.43 -10.82
CA GLY A 115 13.92 9.63 -10.75
C GLY A 115 13.25 10.73 -9.92
N PHE A 116 11.93 10.83 -10.05
CA PHE A 116 11.12 11.86 -9.41
C PHE A 116 9.65 11.44 -9.39
N SER A 117 8.77 12.07 -8.60
CA SER A 117 7.32 11.93 -8.75
C SER A 117 6.62 13.20 -8.29
N THR A 118 5.55 13.62 -8.95
CA THR A 118 4.90 14.93 -8.67
C THR A 118 3.44 14.87 -8.27
N GLU A 119 2.68 13.92 -8.78
CA GLU A 119 1.24 13.81 -8.55
C GLU A 119 0.92 12.35 -8.26
N ILE A 120 -0.02 12.09 -7.37
CA ILE A 120 -0.39 10.74 -6.96
C ILE A 120 -1.89 10.66 -6.70
N ALA A 121 -2.51 9.60 -7.20
CA ALA A 121 -3.92 9.33 -6.98
C ALA A 121 -4.19 7.83 -6.94
N PHE A 122 -5.22 7.45 -6.20
CA PHE A 122 -5.82 6.12 -6.31
C PHE A 122 -6.84 6.10 -7.44
N VAL A 123 -6.83 5.02 -8.22
CA VAL A 123 -7.81 4.84 -9.30
C VAL A 123 -9.18 4.54 -8.70
N ALA A 124 -10.14 5.44 -8.93
CA ALA A 124 -11.51 5.27 -8.46
C ALA A 124 -12.16 3.99 -9.01
N GLY A 125 -12.73 3.17 -8.13
CA GLY A 125 -13.41 1.92 -8.50
C GLY A 125 -12.48 0.71 -8.65
N ALA A 126 -11.16 0.89 -8.55
CA ALA A 126 -10.28 -0.20 -8.16
C ALA A 126 -10.56 -0.54 -6.68
N GLY A 127 -10.33 -1.79 -6.26
CA GLY A 127 -10.45 -2.16 -4.84
C GLY A 127 -9.53 -1.32 -3.95
N PRO A 128 -9.68 -1.38 -2.61
CA PRO A 128 -8.70 -0.75 -1.72
C PRO A 128 -7.28 -1.26 -2.02
N PHE A 129 -6.26 -0.43 -1.74
CA PHE A 129 -4.85 -0.71 -2.02
C PHE A 129 -4.30 -1.75 -1.02
N GLN A 130 -4.84 -2.97 -1.07
CA GLN A 130 -4.49 -4.01 -0.12
C GLN A 130 -3.25 -4.79 -0.56
N PRO A 131 -2.26 -5.01 0.33
CA PRO A 131 -1.22 -6.00 0.12
C PRO A 131 -1.84 -7.38 -0.14
N GLY A 132 -1.74 -7.89 -1.37
CA GLY A 132 -2.26 -9.22 -1.74
C GLY A 132 -3.57 -9.25 -2.47
N ALA A 133 -4.10 -8.10 -2.86
CA ALA A 133 -5.30 -8.04 -3.68
C ALA A 133 -5.09 -8.58 -5.12
N GLY A 134 -3.84 -8.77 -5.56
CA GLY A 134 -3.54 -9.39 -6.84
C GLY A 134 -3.86 -8.47 -8.02
N TYR A 135 -4.15 -9.05 -9.18
CA TYR A 135 -4.37 -8.28 -10.43
C TYR A 135 -5.60 -7.36 -10.39
N ASP A 136 -6.54 -7.61 -9.49
CA ASP A 136 -7.75 -6.80 -9.31
C ASP A 136 -7.63 -5.86 -8.07
N GLY A 137 -6.43 -5.72 -7.52
CA GLY A 137 -6.15 -4.88 -6.36
C GLY A 137 -6.20 -3.38 -6.63
N GLY A 138 -6.05 -2.58 -5.58
CA GLY A 138 -5.95 -1.14 -5.73
C GLY A 138 -4.80 -0.76 -6.67
N HIS A 139 -5.05 0.29 -7.43
CA HIS A 139 -4.07 0.88 -8.35
C HIS A 139 -3.68 2.25 -7.84
N LEU A 140 -2.37 2.48 -7.80
CA LEU A 140 -1.76 3.77 -7.52
C LEU A 140 -1.24 4.33 -8.84
N THR A 141 -1.73 5.50 -9.23
CA THR A 141 -1.29 6.20 -10.42
C THR A 141 -0.49 7.43 -10.02
N PHE A 142 0.65 7.66 -10.66
CA PHE A 142 1.46 8.86 -10.43
C PHE A 142 2.21 9.33 -11.68
N VAL A 143 2.71 10.55 -11.62
CA VAL A 143 3.58 11.13 -12.66
C VAL A 143 5.05 10.92 -12.25
N PRO A 144 5.84 10.08 -12.95
CA PRO A 144 7.17 9.61 -12.52
C PRO A 144 8.32 10.57 -12.85
N GLU A 145 8.04 11.75 -13.41
CA GLU A 145 9.06 12.70 -13.85
C GLU A 145 8.53 14.14 -13.79
N TYR A 146 9.39 15.09 -13.43
CA TYR A 146 9.04 16.51 -13.41
C TYR A 146 8.59 16.98 -14.80
N ALA A 147 7.39 17.56 -14.89
CA ALA A 147 6.78 18.03 -16.14
C ALA A 147 6.53 16.94 -17.20
N SER A 148 6.38 15.68 -16.77
CA SER A 148 5.95 14.59 -17.66
C SER A 148 4.44 14.58 -17.86
N VAL A 149 4.02 14.08 -19.01
CA VAL A 149 2.61 13.79 -19.36
C VAL A 149 2.30 12.29 -19.33
N PHE A 150 3.29 11.46 -18.97
CA PHE A 150 3.14 10.02 -18.86
C PHE A 150 2.72 9.66 -17.44
N LEU A 151 1.65 8.89 -17.33
CA LEU A 151 1.20 8.29 -16.08
C LEU A 151 1.84 6.91 -15.93
N THR A 152 2.27 6.60 -14.71
CA THR A 152 2.69 5.27 -14.30
C THR A 152 1.64 4.71 -13.35
N ASP A 153 1.21 3.48 -13.60
CA ASP A 153 0.29 2.74 -12.75
C ASP A 153 1.03 1.60 -12.05
N VAL A 154 0.88 1.52 -10.74
CA VAL A 154 1.40 0.43 -9.91
C VAL A 154 0.23 -0.32 -9.27
N THR A 155 0.19 -1.63 -9.49
CA THR A 155 -0.73 -2.56 -8.85
C THR A 155 -0.12 -3.15 -7.59
N THR A 156 -0.92 -3.37 -6.53
CA THR A 156 -0.49 -4.13 -5.34
C THR A 156 -0.25 -5.61 -5.66
N VAL A 157 0.94 -5.93 -6.16
CA VAL A 157 1.40 -7.33 -6.16
C VAL A 157 2.33 -7.49 -4.97
N PRO A 158 1.91 -8.10 -3.84
CA PRO A 158 2.88 -8.49 -2.85
C PRO A 158 3.74 -9.62 -3.42
N GLU A 159 4.98 -9.65 -2.94
CA GLU A 159 6.06 -10.49 -3.43
C GLU A 159 5.74 -11.99 -3.62
N PRO A 160 6.45 -12.67 -4.55
CA PRO A 160 6.30 -14.08 -4.85
C PRO A 160 6.90 -14.98 -3.75
N VAL A 161 6.32 -14.99 -2.55
CA VAL A 161 6.66 -15.99 -1.52
C VAL A 161 5.65 -17.16 -1.50
N MET A 162 4.45 -16.96 -2.05
CA MET A 162 3.40 -17.98 -2.07
C MET A 162 3.37 -18.85 -3.34
N LEU A 163 4.05 -18.48 -4.43
CA LEU A 163 4.04 -19.29 -5.66
C LEU A 163 4.93 -20.54 -5.56
N CYS A 164 5.94 -20.53 -4.69
CA CYS A 164 6.80 -21.69 -4.46
C CYS A 164 6.13 -22.82 -3.67
N LEU A 165 5.10 -22.52 -2.86
CA LEU A 165 4.39 -23.55 -2.08
C LEU A 165 3.36 -24.34 -2.89
N LEU A 166 2.84 -23.77 -3.99
CA LEU A 166 1.96 -24.49 -4.91
C LEU A 166 2.71 -25.27 -6.00
N ALA A 167 3.96 -24.89 -6.31
CA ALA A 167 4.80 -25.63 -7.26
C ALA A 167 5.40 -26.93 -6.67
N PHE A 168 5.51 -27.06 -5.35
CA PHE A 168 6.10 -28.24 -4.68
C PHE A 168 5.12 -29.07 -3.81
N GLY A 169 3.83 -28.72 -3.79
CA GLY A 169 2.82 -29.34 -2.92
C GLY A 169 2.07 -30.57 -3.47
N ALA A 170 2.39 -31.08 -4.66
CA ALA A 170 1.67 -32.20 -5.27
C ALA A 170 2.55 -33.46 -5.46
N MET A 171 3.06 -34.01 -4.36
CA MET A 171 3.41 -35.43 -4.30
C MET A 171 2.26 -36.17 -3.61
N PRO A 172 1.36 -36.85 -4.34
CA PRO A 172 0.40 -37.74 -3.69
C PRO A 172 1.16 -38.98 -3.21
N ALA A 173 1.44 -39.04 -1.92
CA ALA A 173 1.73 -40.29 -1.26
C ALA A 173 0.48 -41.19 -1.32
N LEU A 174 0.74 -42.47 -1.59
CA LEU A 174 -0.14 -43.64 -1.43
C LEU A 174 -1.16 -43.94 -2.55
N THR A 175 -0.80 -44.93 -3.37
CA THR A 175 -1.55 -46.21 -3.29
C THR A 175 -0.58 -47.40 -3.23
N ARG A 176 -0.47 -47.99 -2.04
CA ARG A 176 -0.09 -49.40 -1.89
C ARG A 176 -1.15 -50.24 -2.61
N ARG A 177 -0.79 -50.94 -3.69
CA ARG A 177 -1.46 -52.17 -4.13
C ARG A 177 -0.40 -53.24 -4.29
N GLY A 178 -0.33 -54.13 -3.29
CA GLY A 178 0.50 -55.33 -3.36
C GLY A 178 -0.02 -56.30 -4.44
N PRO A 179 0.85 -56.97 -5.20
CA PRO A 179 0.41 -58.04 -6.09
C PRO A 179 0.21 -59.34 -5.29
N SER A 180 -1.04 -59.79 -5.23
CA SER A 180 -1.40 -61.13 -4.83
C SER A 180 -0.85 -62.16 -5.83
N ARG A 181 -0.18 -63.18 -5.30
CA ARG A 181 0.23 -64.42 -5.98
C ARG A 181 -0.92 -65.11 -6.75
N ARG A 182 -0.60 -65.66 -7.93
CA ARG A 182 -0.93 -67.02 -8.47
C ARG A 182 -0.64 -67.00 -9.99
N ARG A 183 -0.13 -68.04 -10.68
CA ARG A 183 0.31 -69.41 -10.38
C ARG A 183 0.90 -69.99 -11.69
N GLY A 184 1.81 -70.96 -11.56
CA GLY A 184 2.07 -72.02 -12.55
C GLY A 184 3.42 -71.92 -13.28
N ALA A 185 4.17 -72.99 -13.53
CA ALA A 185 4.04 -74.39 -13.19
C ALA A 185 5.37 -75.11 -13.54
N GLY A 186 5.71 -76.17 -12.79
CA GLY A 186 6.60 -77.27 -13.17
C GLY A 186 8.11 -77.05 -12.93
N ALA A 187 8.91 -78.04 -12.52
CA ALA A 187 8.66 -79.43 -12.16
C ALA A 187 9.96 -80.02 -11.55
N ARG A 188 9.81 -80.96 -10.59
CA ARG A 188 10.72 -82.08 -10.21
C ARG A 188 12.14 -81.72 -9.69
N GLY A 189 12.71 -82.35 -8.67
CA GLY A 189 12.31 -83.51 -7.85
C GLY A 189 13.49 -83.94 -6.97
N GLY A 190 13.22 -84.78 -5.95
CA GLY A 190 14.19 -85.55 -5.12
C GLY A 190 15.13 -84.69 -4.27
N GLU A 191 15.61 -85.05 -3.09
CA GLU A 191 15.68 -86.33 -2.38
C GLU A 191 15.98 -86.03 -0.89
N GLN A 192 15.38 -86.83 -0.01
CA GLN A 192 15.79 -87.35 1.32
C GLN A 192 17.12 -86.82 1.94
N ARG A 193 17.24 -86.50 3.24
CA ARG A 193 17.27 -87.41 4.43
C ARG A 193 17.45 -86.55 5.73
N TRP A 194 16.70 -86.81 6.82
CA TRP A 194 17.14 -87.29 8.17
C TRP A 194 18.42 -86.62 8.71
N GLY A 195 18.55 -86.12 9.94
CA GLY A 195 17.88 -86.27 11.23
C GLY A 195 18.93 -85.99 12.32
N GLU A 196 18.47 -85.60 13.52
CA GLU A 196 19.22 -85.26 14.76
C GLU A 196 19.85 -83.86 14.86
#